data_AF-A0A5C6XAE8-F1
#
_entry.id   AF-A0A5C6XAE8-F1
#
_cell.length_a   1.000
_cell.length_b   1.000
_cell.length_c   1.000
_cell.angle_alpha   90.00
_cell.angle_beta   90.00
_cell.angle_gamma   90.00
#
_symmetry.space_group_name_H-M   'P 1'
#
loop_
_entity.id
_entity.type
_entity.pdbx_description
1 polymer ?
#
loop_
_entity_poly.entity_id
_entity_poly.type
_entity_poly.pdbx_seq_one_letter_code
_entity_poly.pdbx_strand_id
1 'polypeptide(L)'
;MIDEVVTQLLSHDDDATPVDLATPTAVDDAPPQAPEPDATEELDATDEPDATDEPDATEDPEESPEIEESPSIFEDSAAPSRPPEDRVRVRCYRIREGWQILTGSEIAATLGPPGIFVGGLAILCVLAIFDLTENPLHVHPWAQPAAFAALGLMALLPLVRRWRPMWHGARLRIIARGEVEEEADLRATDARLILDRTSWPITDLRNVELNRWESPEDLTLGWVLTIDPPYHAPVHLMTFDPEPEVWRASRVPRIECPDDAWQLPPAEFDAIHTTLLEHRPQTSAAS
;
A
#
# COMPACT_ATOMS: atom_id res chain seq x y z
N MET A 1 -5.11 33.84 -51.53
CA MET A 1 -6.45 33.90 -50.90
C MET A 1 -6.22 33.54 -49.45
N ILE A 2 -5.80 34.49 -48.61
CA ILE A 2 -6.63 35.57 -48.04
C ILE A 2 -7.87 34.92 -47.41
N ASP A 3 -7.81 34.55 -46.14
CA ASP A 3 -8.00 35.39 -44.94
C ASP A 3 -9.47 35.32 -44.48
N GLU A 4 -9.64 35.61 -43.21
CA GLU A 4 -10.84 36.23 -42.64
C GLU A 4 -12.04 35.38 -42.14
N VAL A 5 -12.28 35.58 -40.83
CA VAL A 5 -13.59 35.96 -40.24
C VAL A 5 -14.43 34.75 -39.80
N VAL A 6 -14.43 34.32 -38.53
CA VAL A 6 -14.60 35.08 -37.26
C VAL A 6 -15.61 36.20 -37.44
N THR A 7 -16.80 36.01 -36.86
CA THR A 7 -17.85 37.02 -36.61
C THR A 7 -18.96 37.10 -37.65
N GLN A 8 -20.06 36.39 -37.37
CA GLN A 8 -21.37 37.05 -37.42
C GLN A 8 -22.02 36.85 -36.04
N LEU A 9 -22.04 37.94 -35.26
CA LEU A 9 -23.26 38.67 -34.87
C LEU A 9 -24.11 37.85 -33.89
N LEU A 10 -24.07 38.06 -32.56
CA LEU A 10 -24.31 39.33 -31.84
C LEU A 10 -25.44 40.14 -32.48
N SER A 11 -26.69 39.81 -32.12
CA SER A 11 -27.79 40.77 -31.90
C SER A 11 -29.07 40.06 -31.48
N HIS A 12 -29.35 39.97 -30.17
CA HIS A 12 -30.56 40.61 -29.64
C HIS A 12 -30.53 40.67 -28.11
N ASP A 13 -30.56 41.92 -27.66
CA ASP A 13 -30.91 42.46 -26.34
C ASP A 13 -32.11 41.75 -25.71
N ASP A 14 -32.05 41.41 -24.42
CA ASP A 14 -32.30 42.29 -23.26
C ASP A 14 -33.82 42.48 -23.05
N ASP A 15 -34.37 41.72 -22.10
CA ASP A 15 -35.52 42.20 -21.33
C ASP A 15 -35.51 41.54 -19.94
N ALA A 16 -35.09 42.32 -18.96
CA ALA A 16 -35.23 42.03 -17.55
C ALA A 16 -36.58 42.52 -17.04
N THR A 17 -37.26 41.73 -16.19
CA THR A 17 -37.79 42.23 -14.90
C THR A 17 -38.22 41.07 -14.00
N PRO A 18 -38.19 41.26 -12.66
CA PRO A 18 -38.08 40.19 -11.67
C PRO A 18 -39.43 39.83 -11.04
N VAL A 19 -39.54 38.60 -10.51
CA VAL A 19 -40.58 38.25 -9.54
C VAL A 19 -39.91 37.67 -8.31
N ASP A 20 -39.99 38.46 -7.25
CA ASP A 20 -39.58 38.16 -5.88
C ASP A 20 -40.80 37.61 -5.09
N LEU A 21 -40.52 37.05 -3.91
CA LEU A 21 -41.41 36.42 -2.91
C LEU A 21 -41.75 34.93 -3.12
N ALA A 22 -41.08 34.07 -2.36
CA ALA A 22 -41.56 33.73 -1.01
C ALA A 22 -40.70 32.63 -0.36
N THR A 23 -40.01 32.99 0.72
CA THR A 23 -39.51 32.07 1.76
C THR A 23 -40.69 31.33 2.42
N PRO A 24 -40.51 30.04 2.76
CA PRO A 24 -40.67 29.64 4.15
C PRO A 24 -39.54 28.69 4.56
N THR A 25 -38.74 29.01 5.57
CA THR A 25 -39.01 28.81 7.00
C THR A 25 -38.05 27.73 7.48
N ALA A 26 -37.14 28.15 8.35
CA ALA A 26 -36.32 27.27 9.16
C ALA A 26 -37.23 26.31 9.93
N VAL A 27 -36.99 25.02 9.78
CA VAL A 27 -37.32 24.02 10.79
C VAL A 27 -35.99 23.43 11.24
N ASP A 28 -35.61 23.92 12.40
CA ASP A 28 -34.73 23.32 13.38
C ASP A 28 -35.12 21.85 13.59
N ASP A 29 -34.24 20.92 13.23
CA ASP A 29 -34.32 19.53 13.68
C ASP A 29 -32.88 19.02 13.85
N ALA A 30 -32.31 19.41 15.00
CA ALA A 30 -31.14 18.76 15.56
C ALA A 30 -31.45 17.26 15.79
N PRO A 31 -30.50 16.35 15.52
CA PRO A 31 -30.73 14.92 15.71
C PRO A 31 -30.92 14.60 17.20
N PRO A 32 -31.88 13.72 17.58
CA PRO A 32 -31.96 13.26 18.95
C PRO A 32 -30.75 12.37 19.26
N GLN A 33 -29.85 12.89 20.11
CA GLN A 33 -28.88 12.06 20.83
C GLN A 33 -29.59 11.25 21.92
N ALA A 34 -29.26 9.96 21.99
CA ALA A 34 -29.43 9.10 23.18
C ALA A 34 -28.53 7.85 23.01
N PRO A 35 -28.08 7.21 24.08
CA PRO A 35 -26.93 7.59 24.89
C PRO A 35 -25.81 6.53 24.87
N GLU A 36 -24.59 6.94 25.22
CA GLU A 36 -23.52 6.03 25.65
C GLU A 36 -23.94 5.23 26.89
N PRO A 37 -23.53 3.96 26.99
CA PRO A 37 -23.23 3.37 28.28
C PRO A 37 -21.71 3.28 28.45
N ASP A 38 -21.20 4.21 29.26
CA ASP A 38 -19.99 4.05 30.04
C ASP A 38 -20.21 2.93 31.08
N ALA A 39 -19.33 1.93 31.12
CA ALA A 39 -19.12 1.06 32.27
C ALA A 39 -17.80 0.30 32.13
N THR A 40 -16.78 0.90 32.72
CA THR A 40 -15.64 0.29 33.41
C THR A 40 -15.92 -1.09 34.03
N GLU A 41 -15.00 -2.04 33.80
CA GLU A 41 -14.62 -3.02 34.83
C GLU A 41 -13.10 -3.10 34.90
N GLU A 42 -12.55 -2.51 35.97
CA GLU A 42 -11.28 -2.89 36.57
C GLU A 42 -11.39 -4.33 37.06
N LEU A 43 -10.39 -5.17 36.77
CA LEU A 43 -10.00 -6.26 37.65
C LEU A 43 -8.48 -6.27 37.78
N ASP A 44 -8.03 -5.58 38.81
CA ASP A 44 -6.74 -5.75 39.45
C ASP A 44 -6.81 -7.00 40.36
N ALA A 45 -5.85 -7.91 40.22
CA ALA A 45 -5.50 -8.93 41.22
C ALA A 45 -4.21 -9.66 40.79
N THR A 46 -3.09 -9.05 41.19
CA THR A 46 -1.97 -9.70 41.89
C THR A 46 -2.04 -11.23 42.08
N ASP A 47 -0.96 -11.92 41.69
CA ASP A 47 -0.25 -12.85 42.58
C ASP A 47 1.11 -13.24 41.97
N GLU A 48 2.18 -12.72 42.60
CA GLU A 48 3.52 -13.31 42.54
C GLU A 48 3.51 -14.71 43.17
N PRO A 49 4.46 -15.56 42.77
CA PRO A 49 5.20 -16.26 43.82
C PRO A 49 6.69 -15.98 43.71
N ASP A 50 7.15 -15.27 44.72
CA ASP A 50 8.53 -15.25 45.23
C ASP A 50 8.94 -16.67 45.68
N ALA A 51 10.11 -17.11 45.24
CA ALA A 51 10.82 -18.24 45.81
C ALA A 51 12.32 -18.11 45.49
N THR A 52 12.99 -17.39 46.37
CA THR A 52 14.38 -17.63 46.81
C THR A 52 14.81 -19.09 46.74
N ASP A 53 16.00 -19.35 46.17
CA ASP A 53 17.12 -19.94 46.91
C ASP A 53 18.37 -20.01 46.00
N GLU A 54 19.36 -19.17 46.33
CA GLU A 54 20.76 -19.44 46.01
C GLU A 54 21.24 -20.69 46.77
N PRO A 55 22.30 -21.35 46.29
CA PRO A 55 23.48 -21.29 47.13
C PRO A 55 24.72 -20.87 46.37
N ASP A 56 25.35 -19.89 46.99
CA ASP A 56 26.74 -19.46 46.91
C ASP A 56 27.71 -20.65 46.99
N ALA A 57 28.69 -20.66 46.08
CA ALA A 57 29.94 -21.40 46.23
C ALA A 57 31.05 -20.57 45.57
N THR A 58 31.63 -19.71 46.40
CA THR A 58 32.89 -19.02 46.23
C THR A 58 34.03 -20.02 46.05
N GLU A 59 34.85 -19.91 45.00
CA GLU A 59 36.29 -20.22 45.02
C GLU A 59 36.98 -19.44 43.86
N ASP A 60 37.85 -18.51 44.24
CA ASP A 60 38.87 -17.81 43.44
C ASP A 60 40.23 -18.19 44.09
N PRO A 61 41.43 -17.96 43.53
CA PRO A 61 41.84 -17.69 42.14
C PRO A 61 43.13 -18.47 41.72
N GLU A 62 43.64 -18.16 40.51
CA GLU A 62 45.02 -18.31 40.02
C GLU A 62 45.58 -19.71 39.64
N GLU A 63 45.82 -19.91 38.33
CA GLU A 63 47.16 -20.30 37.84
C GLU A 63 47.25 -20.08 36.31
N SER A 64 48.01 -19.07 35.90
CA SER A 64 48.52 -18.94 34.53
C SER A 64 49.52 -20.04 34.23
N PRO A 65 49.51 -20.60 33.01
CA PRO A 65 50.76 -20.89 32.34
C PRO A 65 50.86 -20.12 31.02
N GLU A 66 51.86 -19.24 30.95
CA GLU A 66 52.49 -18.84 29.68
C GLU A 66 52.95 -20.10 28.94
N ILE A 67 52.40 -20.36 27.75
CA ILE A 67 53.01 -21.28 26.78
C ILE A 67 52.91 -20.66 25.39
N GLU A 68 54.03 -20.04 25.02
CA GLU A 68 54.74 -20.06 23.74
C GLU A 68 53.96 -19.90 22.43
N GLU A 69 54.31 -18.80 21.75
CA GLU A 69 54.13 -18.51 20.35
C GLU A 69 54.46 -19.71 19.45
N SER A 70 53.46 -20.21 18.73
CA SER A 70 53.66 -20.94 17.48
C SER A 70 53.16 -20.04 16.34
N PRO A 71 54.00 -19.65 15.36
CA PRO A 71 53.53 -18.87 14.22
C PRO A 71 52.69 -19.78 13.33
N SER A 72 51.37 -19.67 13.47
CA SER A 72 50.42 -20.35 12.60
C SER A 72 50.36 -19.63 11.26
N ILE A 73 50.88 -20.27 10.22
CA ILE A 73 50.96 -19.82 8.82
C ILE A 73 49.58 -19.94 8.12
N PHE A 74 48.49 -19.67 8.85
CA PHE A 74 47.12 -19.64 8.32
C PHE A 74 46.41 -18.34 8.74
N GLU A 75 47.08 -17.21 8.55
CA GLU A 75 46.42 -15.94 8.25
C GLU A 75 46.10 -15.91 6.75
N ASP A 76 44.97 -16.51 6.35
CA ASP A 76 44.11 -15.95 5.28
C ASP A 76 42.79 -16.72 5.24
N SER A 77 41.85 -16.36 6.10
CA SER A 77 40.44 -16.65 5.89
C SER A 77 39.64 -15.62 6.64
N ALA A 78 39.25 -14.60 5.88
CA ALA A 78 38.27 -13.60 6.24
C ALA A 78 37.23 -14.17 7.21
N ALA A 79 37.29 -13.71 8.47
CA ALA A 79 36.12 -13.72 9.32
C ALA A 79 34.95 -13.14 8.51
N PRO A 80 33.74 -13.73 8.55
CA PRO A 80 32.59 -13.12 7.92
C PRO A 80 32.51 -11.70 8.49
N SER A 81 32.67 -10.72 7.61
CA SER A 81 32.54 -9.31 7.93
C SER A 81 31.26 -9.17 8.75
N ARG A 82 31.40 -8.63 9.96
CA ARG A 82 30.28 -8.21 10.81
C ARG A 82 29.24 -7.59 9.88
N PRO A 83 27.97 -8.04 9.91
CA PRO A 83 26.95 -7.45 9.05
C PRO A 83 27.02 -5.94 9.26
N PRO A 84 27.04 -5.14 8.18
CA PRO A 84 27.11 -3.69 8.32
C PRO A 84 26.02 -3.28 9.31
N GLU A 85 26.39 -2.49 10.32
CA GLU A 85 25.43 -2.02 11.31
C GLU A 85 24.40 -1.16 10.56
N ASP A 86 23.18 -1.67 10.46
CA ASP A 86 22.08 -0.96 9.81
C ASP A 86 21.81 0.31 10.64
N ARG A 87 22.06 1.50 10.07
CA ARG A 87 21.72 2.77 10.73
C ARG A 87 20.21 2.95 10.82
N VAL A 88 19.53 2.59 9.73
CA VAL A 88 18.07 2.63 9.64
C VAL A 88 17.60 1.35 9.00
N ARG A 89 16.60 0.72 9.60
CA ARG A 89 15.89 -0.43 9.05
C ARG A 89 14.40 -0.25 9.26
N VAL A 90 13.65 -0.23 8.16
CA VAL A 90 12.22 0.08 8.18
C VAL A 90 11.50 -0.74 7.12
N ARG A 91 10.27 -1.16 7.42
CA ARG A 91 9.37 -1.68 6.39
C ARG A 91 8.69 -0.52 5.68
N CYS A 92 8.89 -0.44 4.38
CA CYS A 92 8.16 0.48 3.53
C CYS A 92 7.11 -0.28 2.72
N TYR A 93 6.02 0.39 2.39
CA TYR A 93 4.96 -0.17 1.56
C TYR A 93 4.71 0.72 0.36
N ARG A 94 4.30 0.15 -0.76
CA ARG A 94 3.80 0.91 -1.91
C ARG A 94 2.53 0.27 -2.44
N ILE A 95 1.64 1.09 -2.95
CA ILE A 95 0.43 0.64 -3.63
C ILE A 95 0.63 0.98 -5.09
N ARG A 96 0.63 -0.03 -5.96
CA ARG A 96 0.76 0.18 -7.41
C ARG A 96 -0.32 -0.53 -8.18
N GLU A 97 -0.72 0.01 -9.33
CA GLU A 97 -1.53 -0.77 -10.26
C GLU A 97 -0.74 -1.98 -10.77
N GLY A 98 -1.22 -3.17 -10.45
CA GLY A 98 -0.56 -4.41 -10.82
C GLY A 98 -1.54 -5.54 -11.10
N TRP A 99 -0.98 -6.69 -11.44
CA TRP A 99 -1.76 -7.92 -11.56
C TRP A 99 -1.76 -8.64 -10.22
N GLN A 100 -2.93 -8.71 -9.58
CA GLN A 100 -3.13 -9.49 -8.36
C GLN A 100 -3.81 -10.82 -8.64
N ILE A 101 -3.48 -11.83 -7.85
CA ILE A 101 -4.19 -13.11 -7.83
C ILE A 101 -5.49 -12.91 -7.08
N LEU A 102 -6.62 -13.21 -7.73
CA LEU A 102 -7.90 -13.11 -7.05
C LEU A 102 -8.02 -14.16 -5.97
N THR A 103 -8.52 -13.73 -4.82
CA THR A 103 -8.91 -14.64 -3.75
C THR A 103 -10.14 -15.45 -4.15
N GLY A 104 -10.28 -16.65 -3.58
CA GLY A 104 -11.47 -17.48 -3.80
C GLY A 104 -12.76 -16.74 -3.37
N SER A 105 -12.67 -15.88 -2.35
CA SER A 105 -13.77 -15.03 -1.89
C SER A 105 -14.19 -13.97 -2.90
N GLU A 106 -13.25 -13.30 -3.58
CA GLU A 106 -13.61 -12.34 -4.64
C GLU A 106 -14.27 -13.02 -5.84
N ILE A 107 -13.77 -14.19 -6.22
CA ILE A 107 -14.35 -15.00 -7.29
C ILE A 107 -15.77 -15.43 -6.88
N ALA A 108 -15.93 -15.94 -5.66
CA ALA A 108 -17.23 -16.36 -5.13
C ALA A 108 -18.21 -15.19 -4.95
N ALA A 109 -17.76 -14.01 -4.53
CA ALA A 109 -18.62 -12.84 -4.43
C ALA A 109 -19.12 -12.38 -5.80
N THR A 110 -18.27 -12.52 -6.83
CA THR A 110 -18.61 -12.09 -8.20
C THR A 110 -19.46 -13.11 -8.95
N LEU A 111 -19.08 -14.39 -8.93
CA LEU A 111 -19.71 -15.46 -9.72
C LEU A 111 -20.64 -16.36 -8.89
N GLY A 112 -20.59 -16.26 -7.56
CA GLY A 112 -21.38 -17.08 -6.65
C GLY A 112 -22.87 -16.86 -6.81
N PRO A 113 -23.42 -15.64 -6.77
CA PRO A 113 -24.86 -15.43 -6.93
C PRO A 113 -25.44 -16.04 -8.23
N PRO A 114 -24.91 -15.76 -9.44
CA PRO A 114 -25.41 -16.40 -10.65
C PRO A 114 -25.11 -17.90 -10.69
N GLY A 115 -23.97 -18.35 -10.15
CA GLY A 115 -23.60 -19.76 -10.09
C GLY A 115 -24.51 -20.59 -9.19
N ILE A 116 -24.85 -20.07 -8.00
CA ILE A 116 -25.79 -20.68 -7.05
C ILE A 116 -27.18 -20.74 -7.67
N PHE A 117 -27.62 -19.66 -8.33
CA PHE A 117 -28.91 -19.65 -9.01
C PHE A 117 -29.01 -20.75 -10.09
N VAL A 118 -28.03 -20.81 -11.00
CA VAL A 118 -28.02 -21.82 -12.08
C VAL A 118 -27.85 -23.22 -11.51
N GLY A 119 -26.97 -23.41 -10.52
CA GLY A 119 -26.74 -24.69 -9.87
C GLY A 119 -27.97 -25.19 -9.12
N GLY A 120 -28.64 -24.32 -8.37
CA GLY A 120 -29.89 -24.64 -7.67
C GLY A 120 -31.01 -25.01 -8.64
N LEU A 121 -31.16 -24.25 -9.73
CA LEU A 121 -32.13 -24.57 -10.78
C LEU A 121 -31.84 -25.92 -11.42
N ALA A 122 -30.56 -26.22 -11.73
CA ALA A 122 -30.14 -27.50 -12.28
C ALA A 122 -30.44 -28.67 -11.33
N ILE A 123 -30.18 -28.51 -10.03
CA ILE A 123 -30.51 -29.51 -9.01
C ILE A 123 -32.02 -29.77 -8.97
N LEU A 124 -32.84 -28.72 -8.95
CA LEU A 124 -34.31 -28.87 -8.96
C LEU A 124 -34.81 -29.56 -10.23
N CYS A 125 -34.23 -29.26 -11.40
CA CYS A 125 -34.53 -29.97 -12.63
C CYS A 125 -34.17 -31.46 -12.55
N VAL A 126 -33.03 -31.80 -11.93
CA VAL A 126 -32.62 -33.21 -11.73
C VAL A 126 -33.57 -33.91 -10.76
N LEU A 127 -33.95 -33.28 -9.65
CA LEU A 127 -34.91 -33.85 -8.68
C LEU A 127 -36.29 -34.08 -9.31
N ALA A 128 -36.70 -33.20 -10.23
CA ALA A 128 -37.94 -33.38 -10.98
C ALA A 128 -37.94 -34.60 -11.91
N ILE A 129 -36.78 -35.07 -12.40
CA ILE A 129 -36.67 -36.32 -13.17
C ILE A 129 -37.02 -37.54 -12.31
N PHE A 130 -36.81 -37.44 -10.99
CA PHE A 130 -37.14 -38.49 -10.02
C PHE A 130 -38.50 -38.28 -9.34
N ASP A 131 -39.35 -37.39 -9.87
CA ASP A 131 -40.66 -37.03 -9.33
C ASP A 131 -40.63 -36.52 -7.87
N LEU A 132 -39.49 -35.99 -7.41
CA LEU A 132 -39.32 -35.46 -6.05
C LEU A 132 -39.79 -34.00 -5.91
N THR A 133 -39.76 -33.25 -7.02
CA THR A 133 -40.17 -31.83 -7.09
C THR A 133 -40.81 -31.54 -8.44
N GLU A 134 -41.57 -30.44 -8.56
CA GLU A 134 -41.99 -29.96 -9.88
C GLU A 134 -40.80 -29.37 -10.66
N ASN A 135 -40.81 -29.50 -11.98
CA ASN A 135 -39.75 -28.94 -12.82
C ASN A 135 -39.89 -27.41 -12.89
N PRO A 136 -38.93 -26.63 -12.34
CA PRO A 136 -39.05 -25.18 -12.26
C PRO A 136 -39.08 -24.51 -13.64
N LEU A 137 -38.55 -25.15 -14.69
CA LEU A 137 -38.59 -24.62 -16.06
C LEU A 137 -39.99 -24.69 -16.69
N HIS A 138 -40.84 -25.62 -16.24
CA HIS A 138 -42.22 -25.72 -16.71
C HIS A 138 -43.19 -24.90 -15.86
N VAL A 139 -42.93 -24.82 -14.55
CA VAL A 139 -43.78 -24.09 -13.60
C VAL A 139 -43.57 -22.57 -13.73
N HIS A 140 -42.32 -22.15 -13.95
CA HIS A 140 -41.96 -20.73 -13.96
C HIS A 140 -41.46 -20.29 -15.33
N PRO A 141 -42.24 -19.51 -16.10
CA PRO A 141 -41.84 -19.09 -17.45
C PRO A 141 -40.61 -18.16 -17.46
N TRP A 142 -40.31 -17.52 -16.33
CA TRP A 142 -39.13 -16.66 -16.16
C TRP A 142 -37.84 -17.45 -15.87
N ALA A 143 -37.93 -18.72 -15.46
CA ALA A 143 -36.77 -19.48 -15.01
C ALA A 143 -35.76 -19.73 -16.14
N GLN A 144 -36.24 -20.06 -17.33
CA GLN A 144 -35.39 -20.28 -18.50
C GLN A 144 -34.65 -19.01 -18.96
N PRO A 145 -35.31 -17.85 -19.20
CA PRO A 145 -34.59 -16.63 -19.55
C PRO A 145 -33.67 -16.14 -18.42
N ALA A 146 -34.05 -16.31 -17.14
CA ALA A 146 -33.19 -15.97 -16.01
C ALA A 146 -31.93 -16.86 -15.96
N ALA A 147 -32.04 -18.15 -16.28
CA ALA A 147 -30.89 -19.06 -16.35
C ALA A 147 -29.91 -18.63 -17.45
N PHE A 148 -30.42 -18.25 -18.63
CA PHE A 148 -29.57 -17.72 -19.69
C PHE A 148 -28.92 -16.39 -19.31
N ALA A 149 -29.65 -15.49 -18.64
CA ALA A 149 -29.08 -14.24 -18.15
C ALA A 149 -27.96 -14.49 -17.12
N ALA A 150 -28.18 -15.42 -16.17
CA ALA A 150 -27.18 -15.79 -15.17
C ALA A 150 -25.93 -16.45 -15.80
N LEU A 151 -26.11 -17.34 -16.77
CA LEU A 151 -25.01 -17.91 -17.55
C LEU A 151 -24.25 -16.82 -18.33
N GLY A 152 -24.98 -15.89 -18.96
CA GLY A 152 -24.42 -14.73 -19.64
C GLY A 152 -23.60 -13.85 -18.71
N LEU A 153 -24.09 -13.57 -17.50
CA LEU A 153 -23.36 -12.83 -16.46
C LEU A 153 -22.08 -13.56 -16.04
N MET A 154 -22.13 -14.89 -15.86
CA MET A 154 -20.92 -15.65 -15.52
C MET A 154 -19.84 -15.58 -16.60
N ALA A 155 -20.21 -15.43 -17.88
CA ALA A 155 -19.26 -15.23 -18.97
C ALA A 155 -18.81 -13.77 -19.11
N LEU A 156 -19.73 -12.81 -18.92
CA LEU A 156 -19.49 -11.39 -19.13
C LEU A 156 -18.69 -10.74 -17.99
N LEU A 157 -18.98 -11.08 -16.73
CA LEU A 157 -18.34 -10.46 -15.56
C LEU A 157 -16.82 -10.61 -15.55
N PRO A 158 -16.23 -11.80 -15.82
CA PRO A 158 -14.78 -11.94 -15.94
C PRO A 158 -14.19 -11.07 -17.05
N LEU A 159 -14.88 -10.92 -18.18
CA LEU A 159 -14.41 -10.10 -19.31
C LEU A 159 -14.41 -8.61 -18.97
N VAL A 160 -15.51 -8.11 -18.40
CA VAL A 160 -15.65 -6.70 -17.99
C VAL A 160 -14.61 -6.35 -16.93
N ARG A 161 -14.35 -7.25 -15.97
CA ARG A 161 -13.32 -7.08 -14.95
C ARG A 161 -11.90 -7.43 -15.41
N ARG A 162 -11.72 -7.72 -16.71
CA ARG A 162 -10.42 -8.04 -17.34
C ARG A 162 -9.66 -9.17 -16.62
N TRP A 163 -10.39 -10.16 -16.11
CA TRP A 163 -9.81 -11.34 -15.50
C TRP A 163 -9.04 -12.14 -16.53
N ARG A 164 -7.87 -12.64 -16.16
CA ARG A 164 -7.04 -13.48 -17.02
C ARG A 164 -6.71 -14.80 -16.31
N PRO A 165 -6.87 -15.94 -16.98
CA PRO A 165 -6.30 -17.18 -16.49
C PRO A 165 -4.77 -17.13 -16.62
N MET A 166 -4.07 -17.44 -15.54
CA MET A 166 -2.61 -17.56 -15.52
C MET A 166 -2.22 -18.88 -14.85
N TRP A 167 -1.32 -19.62 -15.48
CA TRP A 167 -0.73 -20.81 -14.89
C TRP A 167 0.44 -20.41 -13.98
N HIS A 168 0.37 -20.81 -12.72
CA HIS A 168 1.46 -20.66 -11.76
C HIS A 168 1.90 -22.04 -11.31
N GLY A 169 2.92 -22.59 -11.99
CA GLY A 169 3.27 -24.01 -11.90
C GLY A 169 2.14 -24.89 -12.41
N ALA A 170 1.69 -25.85 -11.59
CA ALA A 170 0.59 -26.77 -11.93
C ALA A 170 -0.81 -26.22 -11.58
N ARG A 171 -0.91 -25.04 -10.98
CA ARG A 171 -2.20 -24.47 -10.54
C ARG A 171 -2.65 -23.36 -11.48
N LEU A 172 -3.89 -23.47 -11.96
CA LEU A 172 -4.57 -22.38 -12.65
C LEU A 172 -5.00 -21.34 -11.63
N ARG A 173 -4.59 -20.08 -11.82
CA ARG A 173 -4.99 -18.93 -11.02
C ARG A 173 -5.70 -17.92 -11.91
N ILE A 174 -6.64 -17.18 -11.35
CA ILE A 174 -7.26 -16.04 -12.02
C ILE A 174 -6.57 -14.79 -11.48
N ILE A 175 -6.13 -13.92 -12.39
CA ILE A 175 -5.55 -12.62 -12.05
C ILE A 175 -6.43 -11.49 -12.59
N ALA A 176 -6.43 -10.34 -11.91
CA ALA A 176 -7.06 -9.12 -12.39
C ALA A 176 -6.14 -7.93 -12.15
N ARG A 177 -6.38 -6.85 -12.89
CA ARG A 177 -5.75 -5.56 -12.61
C ARG A 177 -6.39 -5.00 -11.34
N GLY A 178 -5.56 -4.61 -10.39
CA GLY A 178 -5.98 -3.98 -9.15
C GLY A 178 -4.81 -3.30 -8.48
N GLU A 179 -5.08 -2.70 -7.32
CA GLU A 179 -4.06 -2.14 -6.45
C GLU A 179 -3.32 -3.30 -5.77
N VAL A 180 -2.03 -3.40 -6.07
CA VAL A 180 -1.13 -4.35 -5.45
C VAL A 180 -0.36 -3.61 -4.38
N GLU A 181 -0.60 -4.00 -3.14
CA GLU A 181 0.23 -3.63 -2.00
C GLU A 181 1.52 -4.45 -2.02
N GLU A 182 2.65 -3.76 -2.00
CA GLU A 182 3.97 -4.36 -1.90
C GLU A 182 4.68 -3.86 -0.66
N GLU A 183 5.16 -4.78 0.17
CA GLU A 183 6.04 -4.49 1.28
C GLU A 183 7.49 -4.76 0.89
N ALA A 184 8.40 -3.88 1.29
CA ALA A 184 9.83 -4.07 1.17
C ALA A 184 10.57 -3.68 2.46
N ASP A 185 11.67 -4.36 2.74
CA ASP A 185 12.60 -3.99 3.82
C ASP A 185 13.58 -2.97 3.26
N LEU A 186 13.51 -1.73 3.74
CA LEU A 186 14.43 -0.65 3.38
C LEU A 186 15.47 -0.49 4.49
N ARG A 187 16.73 -0.58 4.11
CA ARG A 187 17.86 -0.44 5.01
C ARG A 187 18.85 0.58 4.48
N ALA A 188 19.25 1.50 5.33
CA ALA A 188 20.34 2.42 5.07
C ALA A 188 21.51 2.08 6.00
N THR A 189 22.65 1.76 5.40
CA THR A 189 23.94 1.58 6.08
C THR A 189 24.85 2.78 5.77
N ASP A 190 26.02 2.86 6.38
CA ASP A 190 27.01 3.91 6.07
C ASP A 190 27.42 3.97 4.58
N ALA A 191 27.41 2.82 3.90
CA ALA A 191 27.97 2.71 2.55
C ALA A 191 26.92 2.38 1.48
N ARG A 192 25.76 1.84 1.87
CA ARG A 192 24.78 1.26 0.95
C ARG A 192 23.34 1.55 1.38
N LEU A 193 22.51 1.79 0.38
CA LEU A 193 21.06 1.74 0.47
C LEU A 193 20.58 0.39 -0.06
N ILE A 194 19.75 -0.31 0.70
CA ILE A 194 19.24 -1.64 0.38
C ILE A 194 17.72 -1.57 0.41
N LEU A 195 17.07 -1.87 -0.71
CA LEU A 195 15.63 -2.01 -0.83
C LEU A 195 15.31 -3.45 -1.24
N ASP A 196 14.83 -4.25 -0.27
CA ASP A 196 14.60 -5.69 -0.36
C ASP A 196 15.83 -6.44 -0.92
N ARG A 197 15.78 -6.85 -2.19
CA ARG A 197 16.89 -7.58 -2.86
C ARG A 197 17.85 -6.68 -3.61
N THR A 198 17.53 -5.40 -3.76
CA THR A 198 18.33 -4.45 -4.53
C THR A 198 19.21 -3.66 -3.57
N SER A 199 20.50 -3.53 -3.90
CA SER A 199 21.47 -2.79 -3.09
C SER A 199 22.26 -1.84 -3.97
N TRP A 200 22.35 -0.59 -3.54
CA TRP A 200 23.08 0.47 -4.22
C TRP A 200 24.12 1.08 -3.28
N PRO A 201 25.39 1.21 -3.69
CA PRO A 201 26.36 2.02 -2.98
C PRO A 201 25.92 3.48 -2.95
N ILE A 202 25.94 4.12 -1.77
CA ILE A 202 25.51 5.51 -1.62
C ILE A 202 26.41 6.45 -2.42
N THR A 203 27.70 6.11 -2.55
CA THR A 203 28.68 6.83 -3.37
C THR A 203 28.35 6.86 -4.85
N ASP A 204 27.58 5.87 -5.34
CA ASP A 204 27.31 5.68 -6.76
C ASP A 204 25.95 6.26 -7.16
N LEU A 205 25.16 6.74 -6.19
CA LEU A 205 23.89 7.42 -6.44
C LEU A 205 24.14 8.70 -7.23
N ARG A 206 23.51 8.81 -8.40
CA ARG A 206 23.68 9.95 -9.31
C ARG A 206 23.07 11.21 -8.73
N ASN A 207 21.89 11.04 -8.12
CA ASN A 207 21.16 12.14 -7.56
C ASN A 207 20.30 11.68 -6.38
N VAL A 208 20.15 12.58 -5.42
CA VAL A 208 19.23 12.46 -4.30
C VAL A 208 18.59 13.83 -4.14
N GLU A 209 17.29 13.90 -4.43
CA GLU A 209 16.51 15.14 -4.42
C GLU A 209 15.35 15.03 -3.46
N LEU A 210 15.32 15.94 -2.49
CA LEU A 210 14.14 16.16 -1.66
C LEU A 210 13.18 17.08 -2.42
N ASN A 211 11.91 16.70 -2.48
CA ASN A 211 10.82 17.45 -3.06
C ASN A 211 9.64 17.48 -2.09
N ARG A 212 8.79 18.49 -2.25
CA ARG A 212 7.51 18.60 -1.55
C ARG A 212 6.40 18.02 -2.42
N TRP A 213 5.45 17.32 -1.83
CA TRP A 213 4.21 16.91 -2.50
C TRP A 213 3.00 17.29 -1.67
N GLU A 214 1.88 17.42 -2.36
CA GLU A 214 0.57 17.76 -1.79
C GLU A 214 -0.46 16.94 -2.56
N SER A 215 -1.30 16.19 -1.85
CA SER A 215 -2.43 15.55 -2.47
C SER A 215 -3.61 16.53 -2.52
N PRO A 216 -4.19 16.78 -3.70
CA PRO A 216 -5.29 17.73 -3.86
C PRO A 216 -6.62 17.22 -3.29
N GLU A 217 -6.74 15.91 -3.07
CA GLU A 217 -8.00 15.27 -2.67
C GLU A 217 -8.24 15.35 -1.16
N ASP A 218 -7.19 15.11 -0.38
CA ASP A 218 -7.21 15.03 1.08
C ASP A 218 -6.43 16.18 1.76
N LEU A 219 -5.80 17.06 0.98
CA LEU A 219 -4.93 18.15 1.43
C LEU A 219 -3.76 17.64 2.29
N THR A 220 -3.38 16.38 2.13
CA THR A 220 -2.21 15.81 2.80
C THR A 220 -0.95 16.41 2.22
N LEU A 221 -0.09 16.93 3.08
CA LEU A 221 1.21 17.47 2.74
C LEU A 221 2.29 16.46 3.09
N GLY A 222 3.36 16.42 2.30
CA GLY A 222 4.45 15.52 2.60
C GLY A 222 5.72 15.78 1.81
N TRP A 223 6.68 14.88 2.03
CA TRP A 223 8.00 14.91 1.41
C TRP A 223 8.18 13.71 0.51
N VAL A 224 8.84 13.91 -0.62
CA VAL A 224 9.28 12.85 -1.53
C VAL A 224 10.79 12.97 -1.70
N LEU A 225 11.50 11.88 -1.45
CA LEU A 225 12.91 11.72 -1.72
C LEU A 225 13.08 10.90 -3.00
N THR A 226 13.58 11.53 -4.05
CA THR A 226 13.90 10.89 -5.33
C THR A 226 15.36 10.48 -5.32
N ILE A 227 15.60 9.18 -5.47
CA ILE A 227 16.93 8.57 -5.46
C ILE A 227 17.20 8.00 -6.86
N ASP A 228 18.25 8.46 -7.53
CA ASP A 228 18.64 8.02 -8.87
C ASP A 228 19.86 7.08 -8.82
N PRO A 229 19.65 5.76 -8.70
CA PRO A 229 20.72 4.77 -8.74
C PRO A 229 21.30 4.58 -10.15
N PRO A 230 22.58 4.19 -10.27
CA PRO A 230 23.16 3.88 -11.57
C PRO A 230 22.55 2.57 -12.09
N TYR A 231 22.05 2.59 -13.34
CA TYR A 231 21.51 1.42 -14.05
C TYR A 231 20.14 0.90 -13.57
N HIS A 232 19.47 1.60 -12.67
CA HIS A 232 18.10 1.29 -12.25
C HIS A 232 17.19 2.49 -12.50
N ALA A 233 15.88 2.26 -12.47
CA ALA A 233 14.91 3.35 -12.50
C ALA A 233 15.03 4.17 -11.19
N PRO A 234 14.70 5.48 -11.23
CA PRO A 234 14.59 6.28 -10.02
C PRO A 234 13.66 5.62 -9.00
N VAL A 235 14.05 5.69 -7.73
CA VAL A 235 13.27 5.21 -6.60
C VAL A 235 12.72 6.42 -5.87
N HIS A 236 11.41 6.44 -5.67
CA HIS A 236 10.73 7.49 -4.91
C HIS A 236 10.37 6.94 -3.53
N LEU A 237 10.82 7.62 -2.50
CA LEU A 237 10.42 7.40 -1.11
C LEU A 237 9.54 8.58 -0.70
N MET A 238 8.43 8.35 -0.02
CA MET A 238 7.53 9.40 0.43
C MET A 238 7.14 9.24 1.89
N THR A 239 6.81 10.36 2.51
CA THR A 239 6.20 10.41 3.83
C THR A 239 5.23 11.58 3.91
N PHE A 240 4.33 11.55 4.90
CA PHE A 240 3.48 12.68 5.26
C PHE A 240 4.26 13.62 6.19
N ASP A 241 3.97 14.91 6.13
CA ASP A 241 4.56 15.89 7.04
C ASP A 241 3.65 16.10 8.26
N PRO A 242 4.08 15.78 9.49
CA PRO A 242 3.32 16.10 10.69
C PRO A 242 3.25 17.62 10.98
N GLU A 243 4.16 18.42 10.42
CA GLU A 243 4.30 19.86 10.68
C GLU A 243 4.09 20.71 9.40
N PRO A 244 2.83 21.02 9.04
CA PRO A 244 2.51 21.70 7.78
C PRO A 244 3.11 23.11 7.65
N GLU A 245 3.48 23.75 8.77
CA GLU A 245 4.13 25.06 8.77
C GLU A 245 5.56 24.99 8.23
N VAL A 246 6.32 23.95 8.59
CA VAL A 246 7.68 23.70 8.11
C VAL A 246 7.65 23.41 6.61
N TRP A 247 6.70 22.58 6.18
CA TRP A 247 6.46 22.29 4.77
C TRP A 247 6.23 23.57 3.95
N ARG A 248 5.36 24.46 4.43
CA ARG A 248 5.01 25.71 3.73
C ARG A 248 6.18 26.70 3.70
N ALA A 249 6.95 26.79 4.79
CA ALA A 249 8.11 27.65 4.90
C ALA A 249 9.30 27.18 4.03
N SER A 250 9.33 25.88 3.68
CA SER A 250 10.41 25.31 2.89
C SER A 250 10.48 25.87 1.46
N ARG A 251 11.71 26.00 0.95
CA ARG A 251 12.00 26.47 -0.41
C ARG A 251 12.19 25.32 -1.40
N VAL A 252 12.03 24.09 -0.95
CA VAL A 252 12.16 22.88 -1.78
C VAL A 252 11.09 22.89 -2.90
N PRO A 253 11.41 22.47 -4.13
CA PRO A 253 10.44 22.40 -5.22
C PRO A 253 9.22 21.54 -4.87
N ARG A 254 8.05 21.92 -5.39
CA ARG A 254 6.82 21.14 -5.29
C ARG A 254 6.65 20.29 -6.54
N ILE A 255 6.44 19.00 -6.36
CA ILE A 255 6.15 18.04 -7.43
C ILE A 255 4.80 17.35 -7.18
N GLU A 256 4.26 16.72 -8.22
CA GLU A 256 3.19 15.74 -8.07
C GLU A 256 3.77 14.44 -7.49
N CYS A 257 3.05 13.80 -6.57
CA CYS A 257 3.52 12.57 -5.95
C CYS A 257 3.54 11.43 -6.98
N PRO A 258 4.68 10.75 -7.19
CA PRO A 258 4.73 9.58 -8.07
C PRO A 258 3.81 8.46 -7.58
N ASP A 259 3.06 7.85 -8.51
CA ASP A 259 2.12 6.76 -8.21
C ASP A 259 2.80 5.49 -7.66
N ASP A 260 4.12 5.35 -7.83
CA ASP A 260 4.90 4.18 -7.43
C ASP A 260 5.83 4.42 -6.23
N ALA A 261 5.63 5.53 -5.51
CA ALA A 261 6.44 5.91 -4.37
C ALA A 261 6.26 4.96 -3.17
N TRP A 262 7.37 4.64 -2.50
CA TRP A 262 7.41 3.86 -1.27
C TRP A 262 7.07 4.74 -0.08
N GLN A 263 6.04 4.39 0.67
CA GLN A 263 5.60 5.07 1.88
C GLN A 263 6.43 4.64 3.09
N LEU A 264 6.84 5.64 3.86
CA LEU A 264 7.64 5.49 5.08
C LEU A 264 7.05 6.35 6.20
N PRO A 265 7.21 5.93 7.47
CA PRO A 265 6.89 6.82 8.58
C PRO A 265 7.89 7.99 8.64
N PRO A 266 7.48 9.16 9.18
CA PRO A 266 8.26 10.39 9.08
C PRO A 266 9.65 10.30 9.72
N ALA A 267 9.76 9.66 10.89
CA ALA A 267 11.02 9.56 11.63
C ALA A 267 12.09 8.77 10.84
N GLU A 268 11.70 7.66 10.23
CA GLU A 268 12.59 6.82 9.43
C GLU A 268 12.92 7.48 8.09
N PHE A 269 11.97 8.22 7.50
CA PHE A 269 12.23 9.03 6.31
C PHE A 269 13.32 10.08 6.58
N ASP A 270 13.24 10.82 7.69
CA ASP A 270 14.23 11.81 8.08
C ASP A 270 15.60 11.18 8.35
N ALA A 271 15.64 10.01 8.99
CA ALA A 271 16.87 9.29 9.26
C ALA A 271 17.54 8.80 7.96
N ILE A 272 16.77 8.32 6.99
CA ILE A 272 17.27 7.91 5.66
C ILE A 272 17.76 9.14 4.89
N HIS A 273 16.98 10.21 4.86
CA HIS A 273 17.35 11.45 4.20
C HIS A 273 18.67 12.00 4.75
N THR A 274 18.83 12.03 6.07
CA THR A 274 20.06 12.45 6.75
C THR A 274 21.23 11.56 6.39
N THR A 275 21.05 10.23 6.43
CA THR A 275 22.10 9.27 6.08
C THR A 275 22.59 9.44 4.64
N LEU A 276 21.67 9.65 3.70
CA LEU A 276 22.00 9.86 2.29
C LEU A 276 22.69 11.21 2.03
N LEU A 277 22.34 12.26 2.79
CA LEU A 277 22.99 13.56 2.69
C LEU A 277 24.39 13.57 3.31
N GLU A 278 24.60 12.93 4.46
CA GLU A 278 25.90 12.85 5.13
C GLU A 278 26.96 12.17 4.26
N HIS A 279 26.57 11.16 3.50
CA HIS A 279 27.47 10.32 2.72
C HIS A 279 27.52 10.69 1.23
N ARG A 280 26.88 11.80 0.83
CA ARG A 280 27.01 12.32 -0.53
C ARG A 280 28.45 12.81 -0.71
N PRO A 281 29.23 12.25 -1.65
CA PRO A 281 30.49 12.87 -2.01
C PRO A 281 30.18 14.30 -2.46
N GLN A 282 30.84 15.29 -1.86
CA GLN A 282 30.84 16.67 -2.33
C GLN A 282 31.49 16.71 -3.70
N THR A 283 30.75 16.29 -4.73
CA THR A 283 31.19 16.42 -6.12
C THR A 283 31.06 17.88 -6.50
N SER A 284 32.12 18.62 -6.18
CA SER A 284 32.60 19.80 -6.89
C SER A 284 31.55 20.88 -7.19
N ALA A 285 31.39 21.79 -6.25
CA ALA A 285 31.29 23.22 -6.57
C ALA A 285 32.63 23.69 -7.18
N ALA A 286 32.94 23.25 -8.41
CA ALA A 286 34.00 23.79 -9.25
C ALA A 286 33.83 23.26 -10.68
N SER A 287 33.20 24.07 -11.52
CA SER A 287 33.39 24.16 -12.98
C SER A 287 32.50 25.28 -13.51
#